data_AF-A0A2K3LF98-F1
#
_entry.id   AF-A0A2K3LF98-F1
#
_cell.length_a   1.000
_cell.length_b   1.000
_cell.length_c   1.000
_cell.angle_alpha   90.00
_cell.angle_beta   90.00
_cell.angle_gamma   90.00
#
_symmetry.space_group_name_H-M   'P 1'
#
loop_
_entity.id
_entity.type
_entity.pdbx_description
1 polymer ?
#
loop_
_entity_poly.entity_id
_entity_poly.type
_entity_poly.pdbx_seq_one_letter_code
_entity_poly.pdbx_strand_id
1 'polypeptide(L)'
;MEGRGAEFFDPSFDDTTSPCKITRCMQVALLCVQENSADRPSMLEVDSLLKNEGADVGIPNVPAFSMKKQEDYKGDTTSNSGFKFSSINDVTISQMVPR
;
A
#
# COMPACT_ATOMS: atom_id res chain seq x y z
N MET A 1 19.01 -1.27 -3.32
CA MET A 1 17.83 -1.41 -2.43
C MET A 1 17.78 -2.85 -1.99
N GLU A 2 18.18 -3.11 -0.75
CA GLU A 2 18.39 -4.46 -0.22
C GLU A 2 17.05 -5.20 0.00
N GLY A 3 16.75 -6.11 -0.92
CA GLY A 3 16.32 -7.51 -0.72
C GLY A 3 15.59 -7.98 0.54
N ARG A 4 14.73 -7.19 1.19
CA ARG A 4 13.85 -7.63 2.29
C ARG A 4 12.43 -7.99 1.83
N GLY A 5 12.27 -8.44 0.59
CA GLY A 5 10.96 -8.89 0.10
C GLY A 5 10.55 -10.22 0.76
N ALA A 6 11.49 -11.17 0.83
CA ALA A 6 11.21 -12.55 1.22
C ALA A 6 10.64 -12.74 2.64
N GLU A 7 10.86 -11.79 3.57
CA GLU A 7 10.32 -11.85 4.94
C GLU A 7 8.81 -11.59 5.02
N PHE A 8 8.20 -11.05 3.95
CA PHE A 8 6.76 -10.82 3.86
C PHE A 8 5.97 -12.00 3.30
N PHE A 9 6.64 -13.01 2.75
CA PHE A 9 5.99 -14.10 2.04
C PHE A 9 5.77 -15.30 2.96
N ASP A 10 4.65 -15.97 2.76
CA ASP A 10 4.33 -17.19 3.50
C ASP A 10 5.41 -18.25 3.23
N PRO A 11 5.98 -18.90 4.26
CA PRO A 11 6.94 -19.99 4.09
C PRO A 11 6.44 -21.16 3.23
N SER A 12 5.12 -21.32 3.09
CA SER A 12 4.49 -22.31 2.20
C SER A 12 4.57 -21.94 0.72
N PHE A 13 5.01 -20.72 0.38
CA PHE A 13 5.25 -20.33 -0.99
C PHE A 13 6.53 -21.00 -1.50
N ASP A 14 6.36 -22.11 -2.23
CA ASP A 14 7.45 -22.96 -2.75
C ASP A 14 8.44 -22.21 -3.69
N ASP A 15 8.05 -21.00 -4.10
CA ASP A 15 8.78 -20.10 -5.00
C ASP A 15 9.80 -19.18 -4.27
N THR A 16 10.13 -19.43 -2.99
CA THR A 16 11.28 -18.78 -2.32
C THR A 16 12.60 -18.95 -3.08
N THR A 17 12.64 -19.91 -4.02
CA THR A 17 13.73 -20.18 -4.96
C THR A 17 13.91 -19.11 -6.05
N SER A 18 12.94 -18.23 -6.31
CA SER A 18 13.10 -17.09 -7.23
C SER A 18 12.70 -15.75 -6.58
N PRO A 19 13.62 -15.13 -5.82
CA PRO A 19 13.44 -13.80 -5.23
C PRO A 19 13.01 -12.73 -6.25
N CYS A 20 13.39 -12.90 -7.52
CA CYS A 20 13.03 -12.02 -8.62
C CYS A 20 11.52 -12.01 -8.90
N LYS A 21 10.87 -13.18 -8.95
CA LYS A 21 9.42 -13.29 -9.17
C LYS A 21 8.62 -12.69 -8.03
N ILE A 22 9.06 -12.94 -6.81
CA ILE A 22 8.45 -12.44 -5.58
C ILE A 22 8.49 -10.90 -5.55
N THR A 23 9.67 -10.33 -5.77
CA THR A 23 9.86 -8.86 -5.82
C THR A 23 9.00 -8.24 -6.92
N ARG A 24 8.94 -8.90 -8.08
CA ARG A 24 8.14 -8.48 -9.22
C ARG A 24 6.64 -8.47 -8.92
N CYS A 25 6.11 -9.56 -8.36
CA CYS A 25 4.71 -9.62 -7.94
C CYS A 25 4.37 -8.51 -6.94
N MET A 26 5.28 -8.22 -6.00
CA MET A 26 5.10 -7.15 -5.03
C MET A 26 5.02 -5.78 -5.70
N GLN A 27 5.95 -5.47 -6.62
CA GLN A 27 5.94 -4.20 -7.36
C GLN A 27 4.66 -4.03 -8.19
N VAL A 28 4.25 -5.07 -8.91
CA VAL A 28 3.00 -5.04 -9.71
C VAL A 28 1.77 -4.87 -8.81
N ALA A 29 1.70 -5.56 -7.67
CA ALA A 29 0.62 -5.39 -6.71
C ALA A 29 0.55 -3.95 -6.17
N LEU A 30 1.69 -3.35 -5.86
CA LEU A 30 1.78 -1.95 -5.41
C LEU A 30 1.38 -0.95 -6.51
N LEU A 31 1.63 -1.24 -7.78
CA LEU A 31 1.13 -0.44 -8.91
C LEU A 31 -0.40 -0.55 -9.07
N CYS A 32 -0.99 -1.72 -8.80
CA CYS A 32 -2.43 -1.92 -8.92
C CYS A 32 -3.26 -1.12 -7.90
N VAL A 33 -2.66 -0.74 -6.76
CA VAL A 33 -3.32 -0.03 -5.66
C VAL A 33 -2.89 1.43 -5.54
N GLN A 34 -2.36 2.00 -6.63
CA GLN A 34 -1.97 3.41 -6.67
C GLN A 34 -3.16 4.34 -6.38
N GLU A 35 -2.87 5.45 -5.70
CA GLU A 35 -3.87 6.46 -5.33
C GLU A 35 -4.54 7.02 -6.58
N ASN A 36 -3.73 7.51 -7.51
CA ASN A 36 -4.16 7.99 -8.81
C ASN A 36 -4.51 6.79 -9.71
N SER A 37 -5.73 6.80 -10.25
CA SER A 37 -6.20 5.73 -11.14
C SER A 37 -5.44 5.65 -12.47
N ALA A 38 -4.85 6.76 -12.93
CA ALA A 38 -4.08 6.79 -14.16
C ALA A 38 -2.73 6.06 -14.04
N ASP A 39 -2.22 5.88 -12.82
CA ASP A 39 -0.95 5.18 -12.56
C ASP A 39 -1.15 3.68 -12.37
N ARG A 40 -2.40 3.19 -12.42
CA ARG A 40 -2.71 1.76 -12.30
C ARG A 40 -2.57 1.08 -13.66
N PRO A 41 -1.83 -0.05 -13.75
CA PRO A 41 -1.71 -0.78 -15.00
C PRO A 41 -3.05 -1.40 -15.40
N SER A 42 -3.29 -1.48 -16.71
CA SER A 42 -4.36 -2.29 -17.27
C SER A 42 -4.09 -3.78 -17.02
N MET A 43 -5.15 -4.60 -17.08
CA MET A 43 -4.99 -6.06 -16.89
C MET A 43 -4.05 -6.70 -17.94
N LEU A 44 -3.95 -6.13 -19.15
CA LEU A 44 -3.02 -6.59 -20.18
C LEU A 44 -1.57 -6.25 -19.83
N GLU A 45 -1.34 -5.07 -19.24
CA GLU A 45 -0.03 -4.68 -18.75
C GLU A 45 0.37 -5.54 -17.55
N VAL A 46 -0.55 -5.83 -16.62
CA VAL A 46 -0.31 -6.75 -15.50
C VAL A 46 0.13 -8.13 -16.01
N ASP A 47 -0.60 -8.72 -16.97
CA ASP A 47 -0.24 -10.02 -17.56
C ASP A 47 1.14 -9.99 -18.24
N SER A 48 1.41 -8.93 -19.00
CA SER A 48 2.70 -8.74 -19.69
C SER A 48 3.85 -8.56 -18.71
N LEU A 49 3.65 -7.77 -17.65
CA LEU A 49 4.62 -7.56 -16.60
C LEU A 49 4.88 -8.88 -15.88
N LEU A 50 3.86 -9.65 -15.47
CA LEU A 50 4.08 -10.91 -14.75
C LEU A 50 4.78 -11.98 -15.58
N LYS A 51 4.51 -12.06 -16.89
CA LYS A 51 5.10 -13.07 -17.78
C LYS A 51 6.53 -12.76 -18.22
N ASN A 52 6.88 -11.48 -18.37
CA ASN A 52 8.18 -11.08 -18.88
C ASN A 52 9.13 -10.72 -17.74
N GLU A 53 10.04 -11.62 -17.36
CA GLU A 53 11.03 -11.38 -16.31
C GLU A 53 11.96 -10.18 -16.60
N GLY A 54 12.18 -9.83 -17.87
CA GLY A 54 13.01 -8.71 -18.29
C GLY A 54 12.28 -7.38 -18.50
N ALA A 55 10.95 -7.33 -18.33
CA ALA A 55 10.22 -6.08 -18.45
C ALA A 55 10.47 -5.18 -17.24
N ASP A 56 10.76 -3.90 -17.49
CA ASP A 56 10.92 -2.88 -16.46
C ASP A 56 9.58 -2.64 -15.75
N VAL A 57 9.51 -3.02 -14.48
CA VAL A 57 8.35 -2.75 -13.63
C VAL A 57 8.63 -1.41 -12.97
N GLY A 58 7.91 -0.38 -13.40
CA GLY A 58 8.04 0.96 -12.85
C GLY A 58 7.98 0.98 -11.33
N ILE A 59 8.64 1.96 -10.71
CA ILE A 59 8.68 2.08 -9.26
C ILE A 59 7.31 2.60 -8.77
N PRO A 60 6.60 1.86 -7.89
CA PRO A 60 5.34 2.32 -7.34
C PRO A 60 5.52 3.61 -6.55
N ASN A 61 4.60 4.57 -6.69
CA ASN A 61 4.57 5.74 -5.80
C ASN A 61 4.18 5.31 -4.37
N VAL A 62 4.51 6.16 -3.40
CA VAL A 62 4.13 5.94 -2.00
C VAL A 62 2.60 5.82 -1.90
N PRO A 63 2.06 4.72 -1.32
CA PRO A 63 0.61 4.53 -1.23
C PRO A 63 -0.07 5.67 -0.45
N ALA A 64 -1.31 6.02 -0.83
CA ALA A 64 -2.11 7.06 -0.18
C ALA A 64 -2.22 6.89 1.35
N PHE A 65 -2.24 5.63 1.79
CA PHE A 65 -2.39 5.24 3.19
C PHE A 65 -1.05 5.05 3.92
N SER A 66 0.07 5.35 3.26
CA SER A 66 1.34 5.40 3.97
C SER A 66 1.25 6.50 5.03
N MET A 67 1.48 6.15 6.29
CA MET A 67 1.50 7.11 7.39
C MET A 67 2.61 8.14 7.11
N LYS A 68 2.28 9.23 6.43
CA LYS A 68 3.17 10.38 6.31
C LYS A 68 3.39 10.87 7.73
N LYS A 69 4.59 10.64 8.30
CA LYS A 69 5.12 11.55 9.31
C LYS A 69 5.17 12.91 8.61
N GLN A 70 4.25 13.77 8.97
CA GLN A 70 4.12 15.11 8.44
C GLN A 70 5.32 15.93 8.95
N GLU A 71 6.48 15.74 8.34
CA GLU A 71 7.60 16.66 8.48
C GLU A 71 7.34 17.84 7.54
N ASP A 72 6.52 18.79 8.01
CA ASP A 72 6.60 20.19 7.61
C ASP A 72 5.59 21.04 8.39
N TYR A 73 5.99 21.46 9.59
CA TYR A 73 5.58 22.75 10.14
C TYR A 73 6.75 23.35 10.92
N LYS A 74 7.51 24.23 10.25
CA LYS A 74 8.23 25.31 10.95
C LYS A 74 7.18 26.26 11.51
N GLY A 75 6.93 26.18 12.80
CA GLY A 75 6.14 27.14 13.55
C GLY A 75 6.47 27.02 15.02
N ASP A 76 7.27 27.96 15.54
CA ASP A 76 7.48 28.15 16.96
C ASP A 76 6.14 28.25 17.69
N THR A 77 5.88 27.37 18.66
CA THR A 77 5.32 27.73 19.98
C THR A 77 5.22 26.51 20.90
N THR A 78 6.02 26.56 21.96
CA THR A 78 5.79 26.08 23.35
C THR A 78 4.75 24.97 23.60
N SER A 79 5.28 23.79 23.96
CA SER A 79 4.78 22.75 24.88
C SER A 79 3.34 22.85 25.39
N ASN A 80 2.49 21.85 25.08
CA ASN A 80 1.95 20.95 26.11
C ASN A 80 1.42 19.64 25.48
N SER A 81 1.63 18.55 26.21
CA SER A 81 1.29 17.17 25.88
C SER A 81 -0.21 16.93 25.68
N GLY A 82 -0.54 16.07 24.71
CA GLY A 82 -1.90 15.54 24.56
C GLY A 82 -2.28 15.23 23.11
N PHE A 83 -1.64 14.24 22.50
CA PHE A 83 -2.09 13.69 21.22
C PHE A 83 -3.42 12.95 21.45
N LYS A 84 -4.53 13.68 21.41
CA LYS A 84 -5.88 13.13 21.60
C LYS A 84 -6.46 12.80 20.24
N PHE A 85 -6.18 11.59 19.75
CA PHE A 85 -7.04 10.99 18.72
C PHE A 85 -8.32 10.52 19.40
N SER A 86 -9.35 11.36 19.37
CA SER A 86 -10.71 10.88 19.60
C SER A 86 -11.28 10.48 18.24
N SER A 87 -11.41 9.17 17.99
CA SER A 87 -12.30 8.68 16.93
C SER A 87 -13.73 8.83 17.45
N ILE A 88 -14.52 9.70 16.82
CA ILE A 88 -15.96 9.82 17.07
C ILE A 88 -16.64 8.93 16.04
N ASN A 89 -17.11 7.75 16.45
CA ASN A 89 -17.95 6.90 15.62
C ASN A 89 -19.40 7.38 15.74
N ASP A 90 -19.75 8.44 15.01
CA ASP A 90 -21.15 8.90 14.88
C ASP A 90 -21.93 7.92 14.00
N VAL A 91 -22.39 6.81 14.58
CA VAL A 91 -23.26 5.84 13.90
C VAL A 91 -24.70 6.06 14.36
N THR A 92 -25.57 6.43 13.43
CA THR A 92 -27.02 6.56 13.69
C THR A 92 -27.70 5.20 13.60
N ILE A 93 -28.22 4.71 14.73
CA ILE A 93 -29.01 3.46 14.79
C ILE A 93 -30.44 3.76 14.33
N SER A 94 -30.87 3.20 13.20
CA SER A 94 -32.29 3.21 12.79
C SER A 94 -32.99 1.94 13.26
N GLN A 95 -34.11 2.08 13.97
CA GLN A 95 -34.95 0.96 14.38
C GLN A 95 -35.97 0.62 13.28
N MET A 96 -36.06 -0.68 12.94
CA MET A 96 -37.09 -1.21 12.05
C MET A 96 -38.34 -1.58 12.86
N VAL A 97 -39.52 -1.12 12.44
CA VAL A 97 -40.80 -1.45 13.07
C VAL A 97 -41.56 -2.45 12.18
N PRO A 98 -42.06 -3.58 12.73
CA PRO A 98 -42.87 -4.52 11.97
C PRO A 98 -44.23 -3.91 11.59
N ARG A 99 -44.74 -4.28 10.41
CA ARG A 99 -46.09 -3.94 9.94
C ARG A 99 -47.12 -4.93 10.44
#